data_AF-A0A836ZQ25-F1
#
_entry.id   AF-A0A836ZQ25-F1
#
_cell.length_a   1.000
_cell.length_b   1.000
_cell.length_c   1.000
_cell.angle_alpha   90.00
_cell.angle_beta   90.00
_cell.angle_gamma   90.00
#
_symmetry.space_group_name_H-M   'P 1'
#
loop_
_entity.id
_entity.type
_entity.pdbx_description
1 polymer ?
#
loop_
_entity_poly.entity_id
_entity_poly.type
_entity_poly.pdbx_seq_one_letter_code
_entity_poly.pdbx_strand_id
1 'polypeptide(L)'
;AAPPVMFTAWVAWFFGRSLRHGRTPLITRIVEGLYGQAGMPITPEQGRYTRRLTLAWALLLCGLTLANLVLGLCAEPSGVLAQLGYASPLPISDARASLFANLLAYGVIGGFFIGEYLLRGRWFPQRPYRNLPDFLRQMARLGPDFWRDLLR
;
A
#
# COMPACT_ATOMS: atom_id res chain seq x y z
N ALA A 1 17.89 -7.82 -8.96
CA ALA A 1 16.96 -6.68 -9.13
C ALA A 1 16.11 -6.51 -7.87
N ALA A 2 16.56 -5.69 -6.91
CA ALA A 2 15.86 -5.40 -5.65
C ALA A 2 14.98 -4.11 -5.56
N PRO A 3 14.92 -3.18 -6.54
CA PRO A 3 14.18 -1.92 -6.38
C PRO A 3 12.67 -2.06 -6.04
N PRO A 4 11.89 -2.98 -6.65
CA PRO A 4 10.44 -3.05 -6.42
C PRO A 4 10.06 -3.51 -5.01
N VAL A 5 10.84 -4.42 -4.42
CA VAL A 5 10.57 -5.01 -3.11
C VAL A 5 10.87 -4.01 -1.99
N MET A 6 11.95 -3.23 -2.14
CA MET A 6 12.27 -2.18 -1.17
C MET A 6 11.20 -1.08 -1.15
N PHE A 7 10.68 -0.68 -2.32
CA PHE A 7 9.60 0.30 -2.40
C PHE A 7 8.33 -0.21 -1.72
N THR A 8 7.91 -1.45 -2.02
CA THR A 8 6.71 -2.03 -1.40
C THR A 8 6.86 -2.23 0.10
N ALA A 9 8.03 -2.68 0.58
CA ALA A 9 8.33 -2.79 2.01
C ALA A 9 8.35 -1.43 2.72
N TRP A 10 8.90 -0.39 2.08
CA TRP A 10 8.91 0.97 2.62
C TRP A 10 7.48 1.52 2.73
N VAL A 11 6.65 1.33 1.70
CA VAL A 11 5.23 1.69 1.72
C VAL A 11 4.49 0.89 2.80
N ALA A 12 4.71 -0.43 2.90
CA ALA A 12 4.12 -1.29 3.94
C ALA A 12 4.41 -0.77 5.34
N TRP A 13 5.68 -0.44 5.59
CA TRP A 13 6.13 0.11 6.86
C TRP A 13 5.46 1.45 7.16
N PHE A 14 5.29 2.29 6.16
CA PHE A 14 4.64 3.59 6.31
C PHE A 14 3.16 3.45 6.69
N PHE A 15 2.42 2.57 6.01
CA PHE A 15 1.04 2.21 6.35
C PHE A 15 0.95 1.60 7.75
N GLY A 16 1.81 0.63 8.08
CA GLY A 16 1.87 -0.01 9.39
C GLY A 16 2.20 0.97 10.53
N ARG A 17 3.15 1.87 10.31
CA ARG A 17 3.52 2.93 11.27
C ARG A 17 2.38 3.90 11.51
N SER A 18 1.60 4.23 10.48
CA SER A 18 0.43 5.12 10.61
C SER A 18 -0.72 4.51 11.44
N LEU A 19 -0.75 3.18 11.59
CA LEU A 19 -1.75 2.46 12.39
C LEU A 19 -1.41 2.35 13.88
N ARG A 20 -0.21 2.79 14.30
CA ARG A 20 0.19 2.76 15.72
C ARG A 20 -0.77 3.60 16.58
N HIS A 21 -1.01 3.12 17.79
CA HIS A 21 -1.90 3.76 18.77
C HIS A 21 -1.45 5.21 19.00
N GLY A 22 -2.38 6.18 18.87
CA GLY A 22 -2.10 7.62 18.98
C GLY A 22 -1.72 8.33 17.67
N ARG A 23 -1.61 7.63 16.54
CA ARG A 23 -1.46 8.24 15.21
C ARG A 23 -2.75 8.13 14.39
N THR A 24 -3.00 9.11 13.53
CA THR A 24 -4.07 9.04 12.54
C THR A 24 -3.63 8.17 11.37
N PRO A 25 -4.45 7.18 10.96
CA PRO A 25 -4.13 6.32 9.81
C PRO A 25 -3.91 7.16 8.55
N LEU A 26 -2.98 6.73 7.71
CA LEU A 26 -2.55 7.51 6.55
C LEU A 26 -3.70 7.87 5.60
N ILE A 27 -4.57 6.90 5.31
CA ILE A 27 -5.75 7.14 4.47
C ILE A 27 -6.70 8.11 5.15
N THR A 28 -6.88 8.00 6.48
CA THR A 28 -7.72 8.92 7.26
C THR A 28 -7.21 10.35 7.15
N ARG A 29 -5.90 10.60 7.34
CA ARG A 29 -5.28 11.92 7.17
C ARG A 29 -5.47 12.51 5.77
N ILE A 30 -5.29 11.70 4.73
CA ILE A 30 -5.50 12.14 3.34
C ILE A 30 -6.96 12.52 3.11
N VAL A 31 -7.89 11.69 3.59
CA VAL A 31 -9.34 11.96 3.48
C VAL A 31 -9.72 13.21 4.26
N GLU A 32 -9.25 13.36 5.50
CA GLU A 32 -9.46 14.55 6.32
C GLU A 32 -8.94 15.81 5.63
N GLY A 33 -7.75 15.78 5.04
CA GLY A 33 -7.21 16.90 4.27
C GLY A 33 -8.08 17.25 3.06
N LEU A 34 -8.48 16.24 2.27
CA LEU A 34 -9.33 16.42 1.09
C LEU A 34 -10.72 16.98 1.44
N TYR A 35 -11.36 16.39 2.45
CA TYR A 35 -12.68 16.80 2.92
C TYR A 35 -12.62 18.19 3.58
N GLY A 36 -11.57 18.47 4.35
CA GLY A 36 -11.29 19.78 4.92
C GLY A 36 -11.12 20.87 3.87
N GLN A 37 -10.41 20.60 2.76
CA GLN A 37 -10.31 21.55 1.64
C GLN A 37 -11.66 21.83 0.96
N ALA A 38 -12.57 20.86 0.96
CA ALA A 38 -13.91 21.01 0.42
C ALA A 38 -14.91 21.60 1.43
N GLY A 39 -14.48 21.94 2.64
CA GLY A 39 -15.35 22.42 3.72
C GLY A 39 -16.35 21.36 4.22
N MET A 40 -16.10 20.09 3.93
CA MET A 40 -16.97 18.98 4.30
C MET A 40 -16.38 18.25 5.51
N PRO A 41 -17.11 18.07 6.63
CA PRO A 41 -16.59 17.30 7.75
C PRO A 41 -16.57 15.80 7.42
N ILE A 42 -15.50 15.11 7.83
CA ILE A 42 -15.43 13.64 7.81
C ILE A 42 -16.39 13.07 8.88
N THR A 43 -17.18 12.06 8.54
CA THR A 43 -18.01 11.38 9.54
C THR A 43 -17.20 10.37 10.35
N PRO A 44 -17.57 10.08 11.61
CA PRO A 44 -16.87 9.07 12.43
C PRO A 44 -16.86 7.67 11.80
N GLU A 45 -17.84 7.36 10.94
CA GLU A 45 -17.88 6.10 10.18
C GLU A 45 -16.84 6.07 9.06
N GLN A 46 -16.66 7.19 8.33
CA GLN A 46 -15.60 7.34 7.33
C GLN A 46 -14.22 7.19 7.99
N GLY A 47 -14.02 7.76 9.18
CA GLY A 47 -12.79 7.57 9.96
C GLY A 47 -12.52 6.09 10.30
N ARG A 48 -13.53 5.36 10.78
CA ARG A 48 -13.41 3.91 11.06
C ARG A 48 -13.16 3.08 9.81
N TYR A 49 -13.84 3.40 8.70
CA TYR A 49 -13.65 2.75 7.42
C TYR A 49 -12.22 2.94 6.90
N THR A 50 -11.75 4.19 6.84
CA THR A 50 -10.39 4.51 6.38
C THR A 50 -9.31 3.89 7.26
N ARG A 51 -9.55 3.75 8.58
CA ARG A 51 -8.66 3.01 9.48
C ARG A 51 -8.61 1.51 9.15
N ARG A 52 -9.75 0.85 8.98
CA ARG A 52 -9.82 -0.57 8.57
C ARG A 52 -9.16 -0.79 7.21
N LEU A 53 -9.36 0.15 6.28
CA LEU A 53 -8.75 0.12 4.97
C LEU A 53 -7.22 0.27 5.06
N THR A 54 -6.73 1.17 5.91
CA THR A 54 -5.28 1.31 6.17
C THR A 54 -4.72 0.01 6.74
N LEU A 55 -5.44 -0.64 7.65
CA LEU A 55 -5.06 -1.93 8.24
C LEU A 55 -5.02 -3.05 7.18
N ALA A 56 -6.03 -3.12 6.32
CA ALA A 56 -6.07 -4.07 5.22
C ALA A 56 -4.89 -3.85 4.25
N TRP A 57 -4.58 -2.60 3.90
CA TRP A 57 -3.39 -2.26 3.12
C TRP A 57 -2.09 -2.68 3.81
N ALA A 58 -1.96 -2.40 5.11
CA ALA A 58 -0.76 -2.79 5.86
C ALA A 58 -0.59 -4.31 5.91
N LEU A 59 -1.65 -5.08 6.17
CA LEU A 59 -1.61 -6.54 6.18
C LEU A 59 -1.30 -7.13 4.81
N LEU A 60 -1.94 -6.61 3.76
CA LEU A 60 -1.72 -7.04 2.38
C LEU A 60 -0.29 -6.78 1.94
N LEU A 61 0.25 -5.59 2.21
CA LEU A 61 1.63 -5.25 1.90
C LEU A 61 2.61 -6.07 2.74
N CYS A 62 2.32 -6.31 4.02
CA CYS A 62 3.13 -7.17 4.88
C CYS A 62 3.16 -8.62 4.38
N GLY A 63 2.01 -9.17 3.98
CA GLY A 63 1.92 -10.49 3.36
C GLY A 63 2.70 -10.56 2.05
N LEU A 64 2.64 -9.51 1.22
CA LEU A 64 3.46 -9.38 0.02
C LEU A 64 4.95 -9.31 0.32
N THR A 65 5.37 -8.56 1.34
CA THR A 65 6.77 -8.50 1.77
C THR A 65 7.25 -9.87 2.25
N LEU A 66 6.45 -10.58 3.05
CA LEU A 66 6.75 -11.93 3.50
C LEU A 66 6.83 -12.92 2.33
N ALA A 67 5.87 -12.88 1.40
CA ALA A 67 5.88 -13.72 0.22
C ALA A 67 7.11 -13.44 -0.68
N ASN A 68 7.45 -12.17 -0.88
CA ASN A 68 8.67 -11.78 -1.61
C ASN A 68 9.95 -12.21 -0.87
N LEU A 69 9.97 -12.14 0.47
CA LEU A 69 11.09 -12.60 1.27
C LEU A 69 11.27 -14.12 1.13
N VAL A 70 10.19 -14.90 1.23
CA VAL A 70 10.20 -16.36 1.04
C VAL A 70 10.65 -16.71 -0.37
N LEU A 71 10.11 -16.05 -1.40
CA LEU A 71 10.54 -16.26 -2.78
C LEU A 71 12.01 -15.89 -2.99
N GLY A 72 12.48 -14.78 -2.41
CA GLY A 72 13.88 -14.35 -2.50
C GLY A 72 14.85 -15.26 -1.73
N LEU A 73 14.40 -15.90 -0.66
CA LEU A 73 15.15 -16.95 0.04
C LEU A 73 15.23 -18.24 -0.80
N CYS A 74 14.19 -18.56 -1.58
CA CYS A 74 14.13 -19.80 -2.37
C CYS A 74 14.66 -19.68 -3.82
N ALA A 75 14.86 -18.47 -4.37
CA ALA A 75 15.23 -18.28 -5.77
C ALA A 75 16.73 -18.51 -6.04
N GLU A 76 17.05 -19.30 -7.06
CA GLU A 76 18.42 -19.60 -7.52
C GLU A 76 18.68 -18.91 -8.88
N PRO A 77 19.85 -18.27 -9.10
CA PRO A 77 21.11 -18.34 -8.34
C PRO A 77 21.29 -17.21 -7.30
N SER A 78 20.29 -16.34 -7.15
CA SER A 78 20.39 -15.10 -6.38
C SER A 78 20.02 -15.22 -4.89
N GLY A 79 19.72 -16.44 -4.42
CA GLY A 79 19.29 -16.71 -3.05
C GLY A 79 20.45 -16.69 -2.07
N VAL A 80 20.24 -16.08 -0.89
CA VAL A 80 21.25 -16.00 0.19
C VAL A 80 21.71 -17.41 0.62
N LEU A 81 20.84 -18.43 0.47
CA LEU A 81 21.16 -19.85 0.69
C LEU A 81 22.18 -20.41 -0.32
N ALA A 82 22.09 -20.03 -1.60
CA ALA A 82 23.06 -20.43 -2.63
C ALA A 82 24.42 -19.75 -2.40
N GLN A 83 24.43 -18.51 -1.90
CA GLN A 83 25.67 -17.82 -1.46
C GLN A 83 26.27 -18.41 -0.16
N LEU A 84 25.44 -19.03 0.68
CA LEU A 84 25.85 -19.73 1.91
C LEU A 84 26.16 -21.23 1.68
N GLY A 85 26.11 -21.72 0.44
CA GLY A 85 26.50 -23.09 0.08
C GLY A 85 25.48 -24.18 0.44
N TYR A 86 24.25 -23.81 0.77
CA TYR A 86 23.18 -24.77 1.05
C TYR A 86 22.31 -25.00 -0.20
N ALA A 87 22.13 -26.27 -0.58
CA ALA A 87 21.26 -26.66 -1.68
C ALA A 87 19.80 -26.25 -1.37
N SER A 88 19.23 -25.37 -2.19
CA SER A 88 17.84 -24.95 -2.01
C SER A 88 16.92 -26.13 -2.32
N PRO A 89 15.96 -26.49 -1.44
CA PRO A 89 15.09 -27.65 -1.63
C PRO A 89 14.06 -27.48 -2.78
N LEU A 90 13.96 -26.29 -3.39
CA LEU A 90 13.03 -26.00 -4.49
C LEU A 90 13.71 -25.12 -5.56
N PRO A 91 14.29 -25.70 -6.62
CA PRO A 91 14.94 -24.95 -7.70
C PRO A 91 13.88 -24.29 -8.59
N ILE A 92 13.48 -23.07 -8.24
CA ILE A 92 12.59 -22.24 -9.06
C ILE A 92 13.45 -21.22 -9.80
N SER A 93 13.41 -21.26 -11.13
CA SER A 93 14.13 -20.32 -11.99
C SER A 93 13.78 -18.87 -11.66
N ASP A 94 14.79 -18.00 -11.49
CA ASP A 94 14.68 -16.56 -11.13
C ASP A 94 13.60 -15.80 -11.93
N ALA A 95 13.42 -16.15 -13.20
CA ALA A 95 12.41 -15.54 -14.06
C ALA A 95 10.97 -15.87 -13.63
N ARG A 96 10.69 -17.09 -13.17
CA ARG A 96 9.35 -17.52 -12.70
C ARG A 96 9.06 -16.97 -11.32
N ALA A 97 10.05 -16.98 -10.42
CA ALA A 97 9.93 -16.37 -9.10
C ALA A 97 9.67 -14.86 -9.21
N SER A 98 10.42 -14.17 -10.07
CA SER A 98 10.23 -12.74 -10.33
C SER A 98 8.90 -12.45 -11.03
N LEU A 99 8.48 -13.24 -12.03
CA LEU A 99 7.19 -13.07 -12.68
C LEU A 99 6.05 -13.26 -11.68
N PHE A 100 6.10 -14.29 -10.85
CA PHE A 100 5.09 -14.56 -9.84
C PHE A 100 5.06 -13.46 -8.77
N ALA A 101 6.23 -13.03 -8.28
CA ALA A 101 6.35 -11.92 -7.34
C ALA A 101 5.77 -10.62 -7.91
N ASN A 102 6.09 -10.27 -9.15
CA ASN A 102 5.57 -9.07 -9.81
C ASN A 102 4.07 -9.21 -10.09
N LEU A 103 3.61 -10.34 -10.62
CA LEU A 103 2.20 -10.57 -10.91
C LEU A 103 1.36 -10.52 -9.63
N LEU A 104 1.86 -11.10 -8.54
CA LEU A 104 1.20 -11.09 -7.25
C LEU A 104 1.27 -9.68 -6.65
N ALA A 105 2.39 -8.96 -6.74
CA ALA A 105 2.49 -7.57 -6.30
C ALA A 105 1.53 -6.66 -7.07
N TYR A 106 1.62 -6.60 -8.39
CA TYR A 106 0.78 -5.73 -9.22
C TYR A 106 -0.69 -6.17 -9.21
N GLY A 107 -0.95 -7.48 -9.24
CA GLY A 107 -2.30 -8.02 -9.21
C GLY A 107 -3.01 -7.78 -7.88
N VAL A 108 -2.31 -7.98 -6.76
CA VAL A 108 -2.89 -7.73 -5.44
C VAL A 108 -2.99 -6.22 -5.16
N ILE A 109 -1.98 -5.41 -5.50
CA ILE A 109 -2.05 -3.94 -5.36
C ILE A 109 -3.16 -3.38 -6.26
N GLY A 110 -3.19 -3.75 -7.53
CA GLY A 110 -4.17 -3.28 -8.50
C GLY A 110 -5.58 -3.77 -8.18
N GLY A 111 -5.74 -5.05 -7.86
CA GLY A 111 -7.01 -5.63 -7.46
C GLY A 111 -7.56 -4.99 -6.18
N PHE A 112 -6.70 -4.72 -5.20
CA PHE A 112 -7.11 -4.03 -3.98
C PHE A 112 -7.45 -2.56 -4.25
N PHE A 113 -6.72 -1.88 -5.13
CA PHE A 113 -7.02 -0.51 -5.54
C PHE A 113 -8.38 -0.41 -6.25
N ILE A 114 -8.67 -1.34 -7.16
CA ILE A 114 -9.97 -1.44 -7.84
C ILE A 114 -11.06 -1.76 -6.82
N GLY A 115 -10.82 -2.73 -5.93
CA GLY A 115 -11.75 -3.09 -4.86
C GLY A 115 -12.06 -1.90 -3.96
N GLU A 116 -11.05 -1.15 -3.54
CA GLU A 116 -11.18 0.07 -2.74
C GLU A 116 -11.97 1.14 -3.48
N TYR A 117 -11.67 1.38 -4.77
CA TYR A 117 -12.39 2.35 -5.58
C TYR A 117 -13.89 2.01 -5.72
N LEU A 118 -14.21 0.72 -5.92
CA LEU A 118 -15.58 0.22 -6.01
C LEU A 118 -16.31 0.27 -4.66
N LEU A 119 -15.68 -0.22 -3.59
CA LEU A 119 -16.21 -0.19 -2.22
C LEU A 119 -16.49 1.25 -1.78
N ARG A 120 -15.54 2.15 -2.02
CA ARG A 120 -15.67 3.57 -1.71
C ARG A 120 -16.78 4.21 -2.51
N GLY A 121 -16.96 3.80 -3.77
CA GLY A 121 -18.08 4.28 -4.57
C GLY A 121 -19.44 3.78 -4.15
N ARG A 122 -19.50 2.60 -3.52
CA ARG A 122 -20.74 2.03 -3.01
C ARG A 122 -21.10 2.54 -1.62
N TRP A 123 -20.11 2.77 -0.76
CA TRP A 123 -20.31 3.20 0.63
C TRP A 123 -20.35 4.72 0.79
N PHE A 124 -19.65 5.49 -0.06
CA PHE A 124 -19.58 6.95 0.01
C PHE A 124 -19.90 7.59 -1.35
N PRO A 125 -21.19 7.68 -1.70
CA PRO A 125 -21.62 8.32 -2.95
C PRO A 125 -21.37 9.82 -2.98
N GLN A 126 -21.39 10.50 -1.82
CA GLN A 126 -20.98 11.90 -1.70
C GLN A 126 -19.46 11.98 -1.57
N ARG A 127 -18.81 12.47 -2.63
CA ARG A 127 -17.36 12.69 -2.67
C ARG A 127 -17.07 14.13 -3.08
N PRO A 128 -16.05 14.78 -2.51
CA PRO A 128 -15.64 16.10 -2.94
C PRO A 128 -14.94 16.12 -4.31
N TYR A 129 -14.75 14.95 -4.95
CA TYR A 129 -14.08 14.77 -6.24
C TYR A 129 -14.90 13.87 -7.15
N ARG A 130 -14.99 14.22 -8.45
CA ARG A 130 -15.80 13.45 -9.43
C ARG A 130 -15.08 12.23 -10.00
N ASN A 131 -13.76 12.33 -10.22
CA ASN A 131 -12.96 11.32 -10.92
C ASN A 131 -11.51 11.26 -10.37
N LEU A 132 -10.75 10.23 -10.74
CA LEU A 132 -9.34 10.07 -10.37
C LEU A 132 -8.45 11.28 -10.71
N PRO A 133 -8.56 11.95 -11.89
CA PRO A 133 -7.78 13.15 -12.18
C PRO A 133 -8.10 14.32 -11.24
N ASP A 134 -9.36 14.41 -10.82
CA ASP A 134 -9.82 15.47 -9.92
C ASP A 134 -9.30 15.22 -8.50
N PHE A 135 -9.29 13.95 -8.08
CA PHE A 135 -8.62 13.51 -6.85
C PHE A 135 -7.12 13.86 -6.86
N LEU A 136 -6.40 13.58 -7.96
CA LEU A 136 -4.98 13.95 -8.10
C LEU A 136 -4.76 15.47 -8.04
N ARG A 137 -5.65 16.26 -8.65
CA ARG A 137 -5.60 17.73 -8.54
C ARG A 137 -5.80 18.20 -7.10
N GLN A 138 -6.77 17.64 -6.39
CA GLN A 138 -6.98 18.00 -4.99
C GLN A 138 -5.82 17.58 -4.09
N MET A 139 -5.22 16.41 -4.35
CA MET A 139 -3.99 16.00 -3.67
C MET A 139 -2.83 16.96 -3.92
N ALA A 140 -2.68 17.48 -5.13
CA ALA A 140 -1.69 18.51 -5.44
C ALA A 140 -2.00 19.84 -4.72
N ARG A 141 -3.28 20.16 -4.50
CA ARG A 141 -3.74 21.34 -3.76
C ARG A 141 -3.55 21.27 -2.25
N LEU A 142 -3.34 20.09 -1.66
CA LEU A 142 -3.02 19.96 -0.24
C LEU A 142 -1.71 20.66 0.16
N GLY A 143 -0.84 20.93 -0.82
CA GLY A 143 0.36 21.73 -0.64
C GLY A 143 1.50 20.96 0.05
N PRO A 144 2.76 21.46 -0.06
CA PRO A 144 3.95 20.75 0.39
C PRO A 144 4.04 20.61 1.91
N ASP A 145 3.40 21.48 2.69
CA ASP A 145 3.38 21.39 4.16
C ASP A 145 2.60 20.17 4.64
N PHE A 146 1.44 19.89 4.04
CA PHE A 146 0.67 18.67 4.32
C PHE A 146 1.49 17.42 4.02
N TRP A 147 2.14 17.39 2.86
CA TRP A 147 3.00 16.27 2.46
C TRP A 147 4.18 16.08 3.42
N ARG A 148 4.80 17.17 3.88
CA ARG A 148 5.86 17.11 4.89
C ARG A 148 5.35 16.59 6.23
N ASP A 149 4.17 17.01 6.68
CA ASP A 149 3.59 16.53 7.93
C ASP A 149 3.09 15.07 7.84
N LEU A 150 2.64 14.67 6.66
CA LEU A 150 2.30 13.28 6.37
C LEU A 150 3.54 12.39 6.46
N LEU A 151 4.68 12.86 5.94
CA LEU A 151 5.97 12.14 5.86
C LEU A 151 6.81 12.12 7.15
N ARG A 152 6.40 12.83 8.21
CA ARG A 152 7.08 12.86 9.54
C ARG A 152 6.65 11.70 10.45
#